data_AF-A0A355X610-F1
#
_entry.id   AF-A0A355X610-F1
#
_cell.length_a   1.000
_cell.length_b   1.000
_cell.length_c   1.000
_cell.angle_alpha   90.00
_cell.angle_beta   90.00
_cell.angle_gamma   90.00
#
_symmetry.space_group_name_H-M   'P 1'
#
loop_
_entity.id
_entity.type
_entity.pdbx_description
1 polymer ?
#
loop_
_entity_poly.entity_id
_entity_poly.type
_entity_poly.pdbx_seq_one_letter_code
_entity_poly.pdbx_strand_id
1 'polypeptide(L)' 'LNKIKPYAFTLFAKRYGEEKLLDCLEANEKSGIIYHRDGINGDYDDFNSVEKFIDFIKTGKR' A
#
# COMPACT_ATOMS: atom_id res chain seq x y z
N LEU A 1 -2.02 18.81 -3.73
CA LEU A 1 -1.73 18.01 -2.51
C LEU A 1 -2.55 16.71 -2.54
N ASN A 2 -2.19 15.79 -3.45
CA ASN A 2 -2.87 14.48 -3.50
C ASN A 2 -2.28 13.58 -2.40
N LYS A 3 -2.65 13.85 -1.13
CA LYS A 3 -2.20 13.09 0.05
C LYS A 3 -2.97 11.75 0.22
N ILE A 4 -3.37 11.13 -0.89
CA ILE A 4 -4.12 9.87 -0.91
C ILE A 4 -3.27 8.73 -0.32
N LYS A 5 -1.95 8.74 -0.59
CA LYS A 5 -1.00 7.70 -0.16
C LYS A 5 -0.89 7.58 1.37
N PRO A 6 -0.46 8.61 2.12
CA PRO A 6 -0.39 8.50 3.58
C PRO A 6 -1.77 8.25 4.20
N TYR A 7 -2.83 8.82 3.62
CA TYR A 7 -4.19 8.59 4.10
C TYR A 7 -4.63 7.13 3.98
N ALA A 8 -4.32 6.45 2.87
CA ALA A 8 -4.66 5.05 2.67
C ALA A 8 -3.93 4.12 3.65
N PHE A 9 -2.65 4.37 3.93
CA PHE A 9 -1.90 3.63 4.96
C PHE A 9 -2.54 3.79 6.35
N THR A 10 -2.83 5.03 6.74
CA THR A 10 -3.50 5.31 8.02
C THR A 10 -4.89 4.66 8.07
N LEU A 11 -5.65 4.71 6.97
CA LEU A 11 -6.98 4.12 6.91
C LEU A 11 -6.93 2.58 6.95
N PHE A 12 -5.95 1.96 6.30
CA PHE A 12 -5.73 0.52 6.37
C PHE A 12 -5.41 0.09 7.80
N ALA A 13 -4.44 0.74 8.45
CA ALA A 13 -4.07 0.46 9.84
C ALA A 13 -5.27 0.65 10.78
N LYS A 14 -6.11 1.68 10.55
CA LYS A 14 -7.35 1.89 11.32
C LYS A 14 -8.40 0.80 11.09
N ARG A 15 -8.48 0.20 9.89
CA ARG A 15 -9.48 -0.84 9.55
C ARG A 15 -9.04 -2.25 9.96
N TYR A 16 -7.76 -2.57 9.82
CA TYR A 16 -7.24 -3.94 9.91
C TYR A 16 -6.12 -4.13 10.94
N GLY A 17 -5.63 -3.04 11.55
CA GLY A 17 -4.49 -3.05 12.47
C GLY A 17 -3.15 -2.84 11.78
N GLU A 18 -2.18 -2.32 12.54
CA GLU A 18 -0.81 -2.07 12.07
C GLU A 18 -0.06 -3.38 11.79
N GLU A 19 -0.26 -4.41 12.61
CA GLU A 19 0.34 -5.74 12.38
C GLU A 19 -0.08 -6.33 11.04
N LYS A 20 -1.38 -6.21 10.69
CA LYS A 20 -1.88 -6.74 9.43
C LYS A 20 -1.35 -5.95 8.23
N LEU A 21 -1.16 -4.64 8.39
CA LEU A 21 -0.53 -3.81 7.39
C LEU A 21 0.89 -4.32 7.11
N LEU A 22 1.70 -4.54 8.15
CA LEU A 22 3.07 -5.02 8.03
C LEU A 22 3.14 -6.41 7.38
N ASP A 23 2.28 -7.35 7.80
CA ASP A 23 2.15 -8.71 7.24
C ASP A 23 1.86 -8.67 5.73
N CYS A 24 0.92 -7.82 5.31
CA CYS A 24 0.59 -7.60 3.92
C CYS A 24 1.76 -7.00 3.12
N LEU A 25 2.44 -5.98 3.65
CA LEU A 25 3.58 -5.35 2.98
C LEU A 25 4.72 -6.35 2.76
N GLU A 26 5.04 -7.16 3.78
CA GLU A 26 6.07 -8.21 3.68
C GLU A 26 5.69 -9.27 2.63
N ALA A 27 4.45 -9.74 2.63
CA ALA A 27 3.97 -10.73 1.66
C ALA A 27 4.01 -10.19 0.22
N ASN A 28 3.71 -8.91 0.05
CA ASN A 28 3.72 -8.24 -1.25
C ASN A 28 5.15 -8.02 -1.75
N GLU A 29 6.07 -7.63 -0.88
CA GLU A 29 7.49 -7.50 -1.22
C GLU A 29 8.07 -8.85 -1.67
N LYS A 30 7.74 -9.94 -0.96
CA LYS A 30 8.08 -11.33 -1.38
C LYS A 30 7.47 -11.71 -2.73
N SER A 31 6.33 -11.11 -3.08
CA SER A 31 5.65 -11.30 -4.38
C SER A 31 6.20 -10.37 -5.48
N GLY A 32 7.21 -9.54 -5.18
CA GLY A 32 7.86 -8.64 -6.13
C GLY A 32 7.23 -7.26 -6.24
N ILE A 33 6.36 -6.87 -5.32
CA ILE A 33 5.84 -5.49 -5.23
C ILE A 33 6.92 -4.57 -4.70
N ILE A 34 7.23 -3.51 -5.45
CA ILE A 34 8.26 -2.55 -5.07
C ILE A 34 7.59 -1.28 -4.52
N TYR A 35 7.75 -1.06 -3.22
CA TYR A 35 7.28 0.16 -2.57
C TYR A 35 8.25 1.35 -2.76
N HIS A 36 9.55 1.08 -2.92
CA HIS A 36 10.57 2.12 -3.12
C HIS A 36 11.50 1.72 -4.27
N ARG A 37 11.37 2.33 -5.45
CA ARG A 37 12.23 2.04 -6.61
C ARG A 37 13.37 3.06 -6.77
N ASP A 38 13.09 4.35 -6.60
CA ASP A 38 14.06 5.44 -6.52
C ASP A 38 13.35 6.63 -5.82
N GLY A 39 13.48 6.71 -4.49
CA GLY A 39 12.71 7.64 -3.64
C GLY A 39 11.34 7.11 -3.16
N ILE A 40 10.32 7.99 -3.14
CA ILE A 40 8.94 7.66 -2.68
C ILE A 40 8.04 7.06 -3.78
N ASN A 41 8.60 6.81 -4.97
CA ASN A 41 7.88 6.26 -6.11
C ASN A 41 8.02 4.74 -6.15
N GLY A 42 6.90 4.04 -6.34
CA GLY A 42 6.82 2.58 -6.38
C GLY A 42 5.62 2.11 -7.21
N ASP A 43 5.32 0.81 -7.17
CA ASP A 43 4.20 0.21 -7.91
C ASP A 43 2.81 0.67 -7.46
N TYR A 44 2.78 1.40 -6.35
CA TYR A 44 1.57 2.02 -5.83
C TYR A 44 1.33 3.46 -6.30
N ASP A 45 2.22 4.04 -7.12
CA ASP A 45 2.09 5.45 -7.54
C ASP A 45 0.89 5.70 -8.46
N ASP A 46 0.42 4.66 -9.18
CA ASP A 46 -0.67 4.74 -10.14
C ASP A 46 -2.07 4.80 -9.49
N PHE A 47 -2.17 4.59 -8.17
CA PHE A 47 -3.46 4.55 -7.49
C PHE A 47 -4.02 5.95 -7.20
N ASN A 48 -5.10 6.29 -7.90
CA ASN A 48 -5.89 7.51 -7.69
C ASN A 48 -7.08 7.30 -6.72
N SER A 49 -7.28 6.09 -6.20
CA SER A 49 -8.37 5.77 -5.26
C SER A 49 -7.85 5.06 -4.03
N VAL A 50 -8.24 5.55 -2.85
CA VAL A 50 -7.89 5.00 -1.54
C VAL A 50 -8.29 3.53 -1.43
N GLU A 51 -9.49 3.18 -1.91
CA GLU A 51 -10.00 1.81 -1.77
C GLU A 51 -9.26 0.82 -2.67
N LYS A 52 -8.90 1.24 -3.90
CA LYS A 52 -8.05 0.43 -4.77
C LYS A 52 -6.67 0.22 -4.16
N PHE A 53 -6.12 1.24 -3.52
CA PHE A 53 -4.83 1.12 -2.87
C PHE A 53 -4.88 0.22 -1.62
N ILE A 54 -5.96 0.29 -0.83
CA ILE A 54 -6.19 -0.63 0.29
C ILE A 54 -6.30 -2.08 -0.20
N ASP A 55 -7.02 -2.32 -1.29
CA ASP A 55 -7.15 -3.66 -1.88
C ASP A 55 -5.81 -4.17 -2.43
N PHE A 56 -5.03 -3.29 -3.06
CA PHE A 56 -3.66 -3.59 -3.48
C PHE A 56 -2.76 -3.99 -2.31
N ILE A 57 -2.76 -3.22 -1.21
CA ILE A 57 -2.01 -3.56 0.00
C ILE A 57 -2.45 -4.93 0.51
N LYS A 58 -3.75 -5.21 0.52
CA LYS A 58 -4.28 -6.46 1.03
C LYS A 58 -3.94 -7.68 0.17
N THR A 59 -3.88 -7.52 -1.15
CA THR A 59 -3.81 -8.65 -2.11
C THR A 59 -2.46 -8.81 -2.78
N GLY A 60 -1.64 -7.75 -2.84
CA GLY A 60 -0.38 -7.72 -3.58
C GLY A 60 -0.54 -7.82 -5.09
N LYS A 61 -1.75 -7.60 -5.62
CA LYS A 61 -2.06 -7.72 -7.05
C LYS A 61 -2.11 -6.33 -7.69
N ARG A 62 -1.21 -6.09 -8.66
CA ARG A 62 -1.21 -4.88 -9.51
C ARG A 62 -2.47 -4.77 -10.35
#